data_AF-A0A6J6J551-F1
#
_entry.id   AF-A0A6J6J551-F1
#
_cell.length_a   1.000
_cell.length_b   1.000
_cell.length_c   1.000
_cell.angle_alpha   90.00
_cell.angle_beta   90.00
_cell.angle_gamma   90.00
#
_symmetry.space_group_name_H-M   'P 1'
#
loop_
_entity.id
_entity.type
_entity.pdbx_description
1 polymer ?
#
loop_
_entity_poly.entity_id
_entity_poly.type
_entity_poly.pdbx_seq_one_letter_code
_entity_poly.pdbx_strand_id
1 'polypeptide(L)' 'MLESILDEIPQLGSARRASLLERFGSVAAIRKASVEEIAATPGIGGKIASVIESYLEGISVQKVNTESGEISDN' A
#
# COMPACT_ATOMS: atom_id res chain seq x y z
N MET A 1 -0.28 2.63 12.49
CA MET A 1 -1.04 1.45 12.02
C MET A 1 -0.98 1.22 10.50
N LEU A 2 -0.56 2.20 9.67
CA LEU A 2 -0.39 2.01 8.22
C LEU A 2 1.00 1.47 7.82
N GLU A 3 2.00 1.59 8.68
CA GLU A 3 3.38 1.12 8.42
C GLU A 3 3.51 -0.41 8.28
N SER A 4 2.53 -1.17 8.80
CA SER A 4 2.55 -2.63 8.73
C SER A 4 2.13 -3.19 7.37
N ILE A 5 1.35 -2.46 6.58
CA ILE A 5 0.83 -2.98 5.29
C ILE A 5 1.97 -3.27 4.31
N LEU A 6 3.02 -2.46 4.34
CA LEU A 6 4.22 -2.70 3.53
C LEU A 6 4.95 -3.96 3.98
N ASP A 7 4.95 -4.24 5.28
CA ASP A 7 5.61 -5.42 5.87
C ASP A 7 4.88 -6.73 5.50
N GLU A 8 3.57 -6.65 5.28
CA GLU A 8 2.76 -7.80 4.84
C GLU A 8 2.97 -8.17 3.37
N ILE A 9 3.64 -7.33 2.57
CA ILE A 9 3.90 -7.62 1.17
C ILE A 9 5.03 -8.66 1.08
N PRO A 10 4.74 -9.90 0.65
CA PRO A 10 5.78 -10.89 0.48
C PRO A 10 6.79 -10.39 -0.56
N GLN A 11 8.07 -10.43 -0.19
CA GLN A 11 9.24 -9.89 -0.94
C GLN A 11 9.58 -8.41 -0.70
N LEU A 12 8.79 -7.68 0.10
CA LEU A 12 9.14 -6.31 0.50
C LEU A 12 9.91 -6.31 1.84
N GLY A 13 11.22 -6.54 1.78
CA GLY A 13 12.07 -6.46 2.99
C GLY A 13 12.19 -5.03 3.55
N SER A 14 12.69 -4.90 4.78
CA SER A 14 12.81 -3.63 5.51
C SER A 14 13.61 -2.55 4.74
N ALA A 15 14.62 -2.94 3.96
CA ALA A 15 15.40 -2.03 3.12
C ALA A 15 14.55 -1.38 2.01
N ARG A 16 13.68 -2.17 1.35
CA ARG A 16 12.79 -1.69 0.29
C ARG A 16 11.70 -0.76 0.83
N ARG A 17 11.13 -1.13 1.99
CA ARG A 17 10.20 -0.28 2.73
C ARG A 17 10.83 1.08 3.07
N ALA A 18 12.06 1.09 3.57
CA ALA A 18 12.75 2.33 3.89
C ALA A 18 12.89 3.20 2.65
N SER A 19 13.37 2.66 1.52
CA SER A 19 13.50 3.43 0.27
C SER A 19 12.16 3.99 -0.24
N LEU A 20 11.07 3.23 -0.12
CA LEU A 20 9.74 3.71 -0.47
C LEU A 20 9.25 4.82 0.47
N LEU A 21 9.46 4.67 1.78
CA LEU A 21 9.11 5.70 2.76
C LEU A 21 9.96 6.96 2.60
N GLU A 22 11.24 6.84 2.24
CA GLU A 22 12.09 8.00 1.96
C GLU A 22 11.68 8.73 0.67
N ARG A 23 11.25 7.99 -0.37
CA ARG A 23 10.78 8.59 -1.63
C ARG A 23 9.40 9.21 -1.52
N PHE A 24 8.43 8.49 -0.96
CA PHE A 24 7.02 8.87 -0.98
C PHE A 24 6.54 9.46 0.35
N GLY A 25 7.29 9.30 1.44
CA GLY A 25 6.96 9.78 2.78
C GLY A 25 5.94 8.92 3.53
N SER A 26 4.99 8.28 2.84
CA SER A 26 3.91 7.50 3.49
C SER A 26 3.27 6.48 2.57
N VAL A 27 2.67 5.44 3.15
CA VAL A 27 1.94 4.37 2.43
C VAL A 27 0.79 4.93 1.58
N ALA A 28 0.10 5.97 2.08
CA ALA A 28 -0.96 6.64 1.33
C ALA A 28 -0.45 7.34 0.05
N ALA A 29 0.79 7.86 0.08
CA ALA A 29 1.42 8.46 -1.09
C ALA A 29 1.89 7.38 -2.07
N ILE A 30 2.43 6.26 -1.58
CA ILE A 30 2.80 5.10 -2.41
C ILE A 30 1.57 4.55 -3.13
N ARG A 31 0.41 4.47 -2.47
CA ARG A 31 -0.85 4.04 -3.11
C ARG A 31 -1.34 4.99 -4.22
N LYS A 32 -0.99 6.27 -4.14
CA LYS A 32 -1.30 7.24 -5.20
C LYS A 32 -0.25 7.26 -6.30
N ALA A 33 0.90 6.64 -6.09
CA ALA A 33 1.96 6.54 -7.07
C ALA A 33 1.65 5.46 -8.10
N SER A 34 2.08 5.69 -9.35
CA SER A 34 1.96 4.68 -10.41
C SER A 34 3.03 3.60 -10.29
N VAL A 35 2.79 2.44 -10.89
CA VAL A 35 3.76 1.33 -10.94
C VAL A 35 5.14 1.79 -11.41
N GLU A 36 5.22 2.72 -12.36
CA GLU A 36 6.48 3.26 -12.88
C GLU A 36 7.26 4.05 -11.82
N GLU A 37 6.59 4.90 -11.04
CA GLU A 37 7.18 5.66 -9.93
C GLU A 37 7.67 4.73 -8.82
N ILE A 38 6.88 3.70 -8.52
CA ILE A 38 7.24 2.68 -7.52
C ILE A 38 8.47 1.89 -8.02
N ALA A 39 8.50 1.50 -9.30
CA ALA A 39 9.62 0.81 -9.94
C ALA A 39 10.88 1.69 -10.09
N ALA A 40 10.73 3.02 -10.07
CA ALA A 40 11.85 3.95 -10.06
C ALA A 40 12.54 4.04 -8.68
N THR A 41 12.02 3.35 -7.65
CA THR A 41 12.62 3.31 -6.32
C THR A 41 13.79 2.33 -6.29
N PRO A 42 14.96 2.72 -5.74
CA PRO A 42 16.12 1.83 -5.67
C PRO A 42 15.77 0.54 -4.91
N GLY A 43 16.04 -0.61 -5.53
CA GLY A 43 15.74 -1.93 -4.97
C GLY A 43 14.32 -2.44 -5.21
N ILE A 44 13.45 -1.65 -5.85
CA ILE A 44 12.13 -2.05 -6.32
C ILE A 44 12.18 -2.21 -7.85
N GLY A 45 12.09 -3.44 -8.34
CA GLY A 45 11.95 -3.69 -9.77
C GLY A 45 10.49 -3.65 -10.22
N GLY A 46 10.24 -3.59 -11.54
CA GLY A 46 8.87 -3.56 -12.09
C GLY A 46 7.95 -4.70 -11.62
N LYS A 47 8.51 -5.90 -11.38
CA LYS A 47 7.76 -7.03 -10.80
C LYS A 47 7.23 -6.71 -9.40
N ILE A 48 8.08 -6.15 -8.54
CA ILE A 48 7.70 -5.81 -7.16
C ILE A 48 6.76 -4.60 -7.16
N ALA A 49 7.01 -3.62 -8.02
CA ALA A 49 6.16 -2.44 -8.16
C ALA A 49 4.71 -2.79 -8.51
N SER A 50 4.51 -3.69 -9.47
CA SER A 50 3.17 -4.15 -9.85
C SER A 50 2.48 -4.93 -8.72
N VAL A 51 3.22 -5.72 -7.94
CA VAL A 51 2.68 -6.42 -6.76
C VAL A 51 2.27 -5.42 -5.68
N ILE A 52 3.11 -4.43 -5.37
CA ILE A 52 2.82 -3.41 -4.36
C ILE A 52 1.55 -2.64 -4.73
N GLU A 53 1.45 -2.21 -5.99
CA GLU A 53 0.33 -1.43 -6.48
C GLU A 53 -0.98 -2.24 -6.44
N SER A 54 -1.01 -3.45 -7.00
CA SER A 54 -2.17 -4.36 -6.89
C SER A 54 -2.55 -4.67 -5.43
N TYR A 55 -1.57 -4.85 -4.54
CA TYR A 55 -1.85 -5.13 -3.13
C TYR A 55 -2.47 -3.91 -2.43
N LEU A 56 -1.95 -2.72 -2.68
CA LEU A 56 -2.44 -1.46 -2.10
C LEU A 56 -3.83 -1.07 -2.66
N GLU A 57 -4.08 -1.33 -3.93
CA GLU A 57 -5.41 -1.19 -4.54
C GLU A 57 -6.41 -2.18 -3.92
N GLY A 58 -6.02 -3.46 -3.79
CA GLY A 58 -6.86 -4.51 -3.21
C GLY A 58 -7.28 -4.25 -1.76
N ILE A 59 -6.42 -3.66 -0.94
CA ILE A 59 -6.75 -3.31 0.46
C ILE A 59 -7.77 -2.17 0.54
N SER A 60 -7.82 -1.26 -0.45
CA SER A 60 -8.79 -0.17 -0.45
C SER A 60 -10.24 -0.65 -0.64
N VAL A 61 -10.42 -1.77 -1.35
CA VAL A 61 -11.72 -2.41 -1.61
C VAL A 61 -12.26 -3.16 -0.38
N GLN A 62 -11.41 -3.48 0.60
CA GLN A 62 -11.80 -4.20 1.84
C GLN A 62 -12.17 -3.26 3.01
N LYS A 63 -12.14 -1.93 2.82
CA LYS A 63 -12.64 -0.93 3.79
C LYS A 63 -13.88 -0.18 3.29
N VAL A 64 -14.67 -0.77 2.40
CA VAL A 64 -15.95 -0.19 1.93
C VAL A 64 -17.11 -1.19 1.90
N ASN A 65 -16.95 -2.38 2.48
CA ASN A 65 -18.06 -3.33 2.67
C ASN A 65 -18.75 -3.03 4.02
N THR A 66 -19.64 -2.05 3.99
CA THR A 66 -20.86 -2.03 4.80
C THR A 66 -20.66 -2.02 6.33
N GLU A 67 -20.18 -0.88 6.87
CA GLU A 67 -20.96 -0.31 7.96
C GLU A 67 -22.33 0.06 7.35
N SER A 68 -23.29 -0.86 7.44
CA SER A 68 -24.69 -0.44 7.39
C SER A 68 -24.90 0.29 8.71
N GLY A 69 -24.51 1.56 8.72
CA GLY A 69 -24.91 2.47 9.77
C GLY A 69 -26.42 2.55 9.77
N GLU A 70 -27.05 2.00 10.79
CA GLU A 70 -28.03 2.71 11.59
C GLU A 70 -28.19 1.98 12.94
N ILE A 71 -27.85 2.72 13.99
CA ILE A 71 -28.15 2.42 15.38
C ILE A 71 -29.56 2.93 15.71
N SER A 72 -30.25 2.18 16.57
CA SER A 72 -31.27 2.63 17.53
C SER A 72 -32.76 2.75 17.14
N ASP A 73 -33.57 2.34 18.14
CA ASP A 73 -34.93 2.74 18.51
C ASP A 73 -36.15 2.10 17.80
N ASN A 74 -36.64 0.97 18.37
CA ASN A 74 -38.00 0.85 18.94
C ASN A 74 -38.21 -0.49 19.66
#